data_AF-A0A0D3D6S7-F1
#
_entry.id   AF-A0A0D3D6S7-F1
#
_cell.length_a   1.000
_cell.length_b   1.000
_cell.length_c   1.000
_cell.angle_alpha   90.00
_cell.angle_beta   90.00
_cell.angle_gamma   90.00
#
_symmetry.space_group_name_H-M   'P 1'
#
loop_
_entity.id
_entity.type
_entity.pdbx_description
1 polymer ?
#
loop_
_entity_poly.entity_id
_entity_poly.type
_entity_poly.pdbx_seq_one_letter_code
_entity_poly.pdbx_strand_id
1 'polypeptide(L)'
;MSLLNQLFNRGVFGAKCKTSLNFAIARMKLLQNKRDMHLKHMKQEIAQFLQAGQEPIARIRVEHVIREMNLWAAYEILELFCEFVLARVPILESQKECPRELREAIASIIFAAPRCSEVPDLLQLKNLFGTKYGKEFIMVSSELRPDSGVNRTIIEKLSPASPSGETRLKVLKEIAKEYSLNWDSSATEAEFMKSHEDLLGGAKQIHSVSESRPSQQGNTQSLVSREPEVLPAEATQRLQKLQAQNPVSKNMSSSPKLHVATQAPPDTRRDQSDVMERARAAIASADRATAAARAAAQLVNASYGSAPAVAAEGKPSNLM
;
A
#
# COMPACT_ATOMS: atom_id res chain seq x y z
N MET A 1 30.38 -10.34 -22.13
CA MET A 1 30.50 -10.14 -20.67
C MET A 1 31.43 -11.23 -20.12
N SER A 2 32.62 -10.84 -19.66
CA SER A 2 33.74 -11.74 -19.32
C SER A 2 33.38 -12.80 -18.26
N LEU A 3 33.90 -14.03 -18.41
CA LEU A 3 33.79 -15.16 -17.46
C LEU A 3 34.20 -14.79 -16.03
N LEU A 4 35.14 -13.85 -15.88
CA LEU A 4 35.55 -13.31 -14.57
C LEU A 4 34.39 -12.60 -13.86
N ASN A 5 33.63 -11.77 -14.56
CA ASN A 5 32.44 -11.12 -13.99
C ASN A 5 31.36 -12.13 -13.61
N GLN A 6 31.30 -13.30 -14.27
CA GLN A 6 30.36 -14.35 -13.90
C GLN A 6 30.79 -15.06 -12.61
N LEU A 7 32.09 -15.36 -12.44
CA LEU A 7 32.61 -16.00 -11.23
C LEU A 7 32.50 -15.07 -9.99
N PHE A 8 32.87 -13.80 -10.13
CA PHE A 8 32.76 -12.83 -9.03
C PHE A 8 31.30 -12.54 -8.64
N ASN A 9 30.37 -12.42 -9.59
CA ASN A 9 28.96 -12.21 -9.26
C ASN A 9 28.30 -13.46 -8.64
N ARG A 10 28.78 -14.67 -8.94
CA ARG A 10 28.17 -15.92 -8.45
C ARG A 10 28.34 -16.09 -6.95
N GLY A 11 29.54 -15.89 -6.41
CA GLY A 11 29.79 -15.94 -4.97
C GLY A 11 29.15 -14.79 -4.19
N VAL A 12 29.02 -13.60 -4.82
CA VAL A 12 28.37 -12.44 -4.20
C VAL A 12 26.84 -12.56 -4.20
N PHE A 13 26.25 -13.20 -5.21
CA PHE A 13 24.81 -13.41 -5.29
C PHE A 13 24.30 -14.28 -4.13
N GLY A 14 24.90 -15.45 -3.89
CA GLY A 14 24.37 -16.38 -2.88
C GLY A 14 24.45 -15.82 -1.47
N ALA A 15 25.56 -15.18 -1.11
CA ALA A 15 25.71 -14.54 0.20
C ALA A 15 24.64 -13.44 0.40
N LYS A 16 24.50 -12.52 -0.56
CA LYS A 16 23.49 -11.45 -0.49
C LYS A 16 22.07 -11.99 -0.48
N CYS A 17 21.78 -12.98 -1.32
CA CYS A 17 20.46 -13.61 -1.41
C CYS A 17 20.09 -14.29 -0.08
N LYS A 18 21.00 -15.07 0.51
CA LYS A 18 20.80 -15.68 1.84
C LYS A 18 20.53 -14.62 2.91
N THR A 19 21.32 -13.54 2.96
CA THR A 19 21.12 -12.47 3.94
C THR A 19 19.77 -11.80 3.78
N SER A 20 19.41 -11.38 2.56
CA SER A 20 18.12 -10.73 2.29
C SER A 20 16.93 -11.67 2.56
N LEU A 21 17.03 -12.97 2.25
CA LEU A 21 16.00 -13.95 2.59
C LEU A 21 15.82 -14.10 4.11
N ASN A 22 16.91 -14.24 4.87
CA ASN A 22 16.83 -14.35 6.33
C ASN A 22 16.19 -13.10 6.96
N PHE A 23 16.55 -11.90 6.48
CA PHE A 23 15.92 -10.67 6.95
C PHE A 23 14.44 -10.57 6.57
N ALA A 24 14.08 -10.95 5.34
CA ALA A 24 12.68 -11.00 4.91
C ALA A 24 11.86 -11.93 5.82
N ILE A 25 12.34 -13.15 6.08
CA ILE A 25 11.68 -14.14 6.94
C ILE A 25 11.51 -13.60 8.37
N ALA A 26 12.60 -13.12 8.99
CA ALA A 26 12.54 -12.59 10.35
C ALA A 26 11.58 -11.39 10.47
N ARG A 27 11.56 -10.51 9.46
CA ARG A 27 10.69 -9.35 9.43
C ARG A 27 9.22 -9.73 9.23
N MET A 28 8.92 -10.67 8.33
CA MET A 28 7.56 -11.15 8.12
C MET A 28 6.98 -11.80 9.38
N LYS A 29 7.76 -12.66 10.07
CA LYS A 29 7.38 -13.24 11.38
C LYS A 29 7.00 -12.17 12.41
N LEU A 30 7.82 -11.12 12.53
CA LEU A 30 7.55 -10.00 13.44
C LEU A 30 6.27 -9.25 13.04
N LEU A 31 6.09 -8.96 11.75
CA LEU A 31 4.93 -8.22 11.24
C LEU A 31 3.63 -9.00 11.38
N GLN A 32 3.65 -10.32 11.19
CA GLN A 32 2.49 -11.19 11.42
C GLN A 32 2.06 -11.16 12.87
N ASN A 33 3.00 -11.28 13.83
CA ASN A 33 2.69 -11.21 15.26
C ASN A 33 2.07 -9.85 15.65
N LYS A 34 2.62 -8.76 15.11
CA LYS A 34 2.07 -7.41 15.31
C LYS A 34 0.65 -7.29 14.73
N ARG A 35 0.44 -7.82 13.53
CA ARG A 35 -0.85 -7.75 12.83
C ARG A 35 -1.92 -8.62 13.47
N ASP A 36 -1.58 -9.78 14.03
CA ASP A 36 -2.54 -10.63 14.74
C ASP A 36 -3.21 -9.88 15.90
N MET A 37 -2.40 -9.20 16.72
CA MET A 37 -2.90 -8.36 17.82
C MET A 37 -3.74 -7.17 17.30
N HIS A 38 -3.29 -6.54 16.21
CA HIS A 38 -4.02 -5.43 15.61
C HIS A 38 -5.37 -5.85 15.03
N LEU A 39 -5.42 -7.02 14.37
CA LEU A 39 -6.64 -7.59 13.81
C LEU A 39 -7.67 -7.89 14.88
N LYS A 40 -7.26 -8.45 16.03
CA LYS A 40 -8.15 -8.67 17.17
C LYS A 40 -8.78 -7.35 17.63
N HIS A 41 -7.97 -6.31 17.78
CA HIS A 41 -8.46 -4.98 18.16
C HIS A 41 -9.45 -4.41 17.14
N MET A 42 -9.12 -4.41 15.84
CA MET A 42 -10.02 -3.88 14.82
C MET A 42 -11.35 -4.67 14.72
N LYS A 43 -11.30 -6.00 14.89
CA LYS A 43 -12.52 -6.81 14.96
C LYS A 43 -13.39 -6.44 16.16
N GLN A 44 -12.76 -6.19 17.31
CA GLN A 44 -13.45 -5.72 18.51
C GLN A 44 -14.10 -4.34 18.28
N GLU A 45 -13.43 -3.41 17.60
CA GLU A 45 -14.02 -2.12 17.22
C GLU A 45 -15.24 -2.30 16.30
N ILE A 46 -15.17 -3.20 15.32
CA ILE A 46 -16.32 -3.53 14.47
C ILE A 46 -17.49 -4.06 15.30
N ALA A 47 -17.22 -4.97 16.24
CA ALA A 47 -18.24 -5.51 17.13
C ALA A 47 -18.91 -4.38 17.95
N GLN A 48 -18.15 -3.41 18.45
CA GLN A 48 -18.69 -2.24 19.15
C GLN A 48 -19.57 -1.37 18.25
N PHE A 49 -19.17 -1.13 16.99
CA PHE A 49 -20.00 -0.39 16.04
C PHE A 49 -21.32 -1.10 15.72
N LEU A 50 -21.28 -2.43 15.57
CA LEU A 50 -22.50 -3.23 15.35
C LEU A 50 -23.43 -3.17 16.57
N GLN A 51 -22.88 -3.28 17.79
CA GLN A 51 -23.65 -3.20 19.02
C GLN A 51 -24.29 -1.82 19.23
N ALA A 52 -23.61 -0.76 18.80
CA ALA A 52 -24.12 0.62 18.85
C ALA A 52 -25.11 0.96 17.72
N GLY A 53 -25.43 0.02 16.82
CA GLY A 53 -26.28 0.26 15.66
C GLY A 53 -25.65 1.13 14.58
N GLN A 54 -24.33 1.36 14.64
CA GLN A 54 -23.57 2.20 13.72
C GLN A 54 -23.10 1.40 12.49
N GLU A 55 -24.02 0.70 11.82
CA GLU A 55 -23.71 -0.17 10.69
C GLU A 55 -22.96 0.51 9.54
N PRO A 56 -23.27 1.76 9.13
CA PRO A 56 -22.53 2.42 8.07
C PRO A 56 -21.03 2.51 8.37
N ILE A 57 -20.66 2.74 9.63
CA ILE A 57 -19.25 2.80 10.07
C ILE A 57 -18.63 1.40 10.03
N ALA A 58 -19.35 0.38 10.51
CA ALA A 58 -18.90 -1.01 10.47
C ALA A 58 -18.62 -1.49 9.02
N ARG A 59 -19.49 -1.13 8.06
CA ARG A 59 -19.34 -1.47 6.63
C ARG A 59 -18.11 -0.85 5.98
N ILE A 60 -17.74 0.37 6.39
CA ILE A 60 -16.52 1.04 5.90
C ILE A 60 -15.29 0.42 6.56
N ARG A 61 -15.34 0.20 7.89
CA ARG A 61 -14.20 -0.33 8.65
C ARG A 61 -13.87 -1.79 8.33
N VAL A 62 -14.87 -2.63 8.01
CA VAL A 62 -14.62 -4.04 7.67
C VAL A 62 -13.77 -4.21 6.41
N GLU A 63 -13.88 -3.28 5.44
CA GLU A 63 -13.01 -3.32 4.27
C GLU A 63 -11.54 -3.17 4.64
N HIS A 64 -11.22 -2.29 5.60
CA HIS A 64 -9.85 -2.15 6.10
C HIS A 64 -9.38 -3.42 6.82
N VAL A 65 -10.23 -4.01 7.66
CA VAL A 65 -9.92 -5.28 8.34
C VAL A 65 -9.62 -6.38 7.34
N ILE A 66 -10.41 -6.50 6.26
CA ILE A 66 -10.16 -7.50 5.21
C ILE A 66 -8.81 -7.27 4.51
N ARG A 67 -8.45 -6.03 4.22
CA ARG A 67 -7.14 -5.73 3.62
C ARG A 67 -5.99 -6.14 4.55
N GLU A 68 -6.11 -5.86 5.85
CA GLU A 68 -5.10 -6.29 6.83
C GLU A 68 -5.04 -7.81 6.99
N MET A 69 -6.19 -8.51 6.99
CA MET A 69 -6.25 -9.97 6.98
C MET A 69 -5.58 -10.56 5.74
N ASN A 70 -5.84 -9.97 4.58
CA ASN A 70 -5.25 -10.42 3.32
C ASN A 70 -3.73 -10.21 3.29
N LEU A 71 -3.24 -9.09 3.82
CA LEU A 71 -1.82 -8.82 3.92
C LEU A 71 -1.12 -9.77 4.92
N TRP A 72 -1.76 -10.06 6.05
CA TRP A 72 -1.27 -11.07 7.00
C TRP A 72 -1.16 -12.45 6.33
N ALA A 73 -2.20 -12.90 5.63
CA ALA A 73 -2.20 -14.17 4.91
C ALA A 73 -1.16 -14.20 3.77
N ALA A 74 -0.94 -13.07 3.08
CA ALA A 74 0.09 -12.97 2.06
C ALA A 74 1.50 -13.12 2.65
N TYR A 75 1.75 -12.56 3.85
CA TYR A 75 3.03 -12.74 4.53
C TYR A 75 3.29 -14.19 4.93
N GLU A 76 2.28 -14.94 5.37
CA GLU A 76 2.42 -16.37 5.68
C GLU A 76 2.92 -17.17 4.46
N ILE A 77 2.32 -16.93 3.28
CA ILE A 77 2.73 -17.59 2.04
C ILE A 77 4.13 -17.11 1.58
N LEU A 78 4.40 -15.80 1.66
CA LEU A 78 5.69 -15.23 1.25
C LEU A 78 6.84 -15.69 2.14
N GLU A 79 6.59 -15.87 3.43
CA GLU A 79 7.56 -16.44 4.38
C GLU A 79 7.92 -17.86 3.98
N LEU A 80 6.93 -18.72 3.73
CA LEU A 80 7.15 -20.08 3.26
C LEU A 80 7.96 -20.08 1.95
N PHE A 81 7.65 -19.20 1.00
CA PHE A 81 8.42 -19.08 -0.24
C PHE A 81 9.85 -18.61 0.01
N CYS A 82 10.08 -17.68 0.94
CA CYS A 82 11.42 -17.24 1.28
C CYS A 82 12.23 -18.38 1.93
N GLU A 83 11.64 -19.15 2.84
CA GLU A 83 12.28 -20.33 3.46
C GLU A 83 12.61 -21.40 2.40
N PHE A 84 11.66 -21.68 1.50
CA PHE A 84 11.83 -22.63 0.41
C PHE A 84 12.98 -22.25 -0.55
N VAL A 85 13.05 -20.97 -0.91
CA VAL A 85 14.13 -20.42 -1.75
C VAL A 85 15.46 -20.41 -0.99
N LEU A 86 15.46 -20.06 0.31
CA LEU A 86 16.65 -20.02 1.15
C LEU A 86 17.34 -21.38 1.21
N ALA A 87 16.57 -22.45 1.41
CA ALA A 87 17.07 -23.82 1.41
C ALA A 87 17.73 -24.24 0.08
N ARG A 88 17.38 -23.57 -1.03
CA ARG A 88 17.82 -23.92 -2.39
C ARG A 88 18.72 -22.86 -3.04
N VAL A 89 19.25 -21.90 -2.26
CA VAL A 89 20.22 -20.92 -2.78
C VAL A 89 21.42 -21.57 -3.49
N PRO A 90 22.02 -22.68 -3.01
CA PRO A 90 23.13 -23.32 -3.74
C PRO A 90 22.77 -23.74 -5.17
N ILE A 91 21.53 -24.21 -5.39
CA ILE A 91 21.03 -24.57 -6.72
C ILE A 91 20.91 -23.30 -7.57
N LEU A 92 20.33 -22.24 -7.01
CA LEU A 92 20.22 -20.95 -7.67
C LEU A 92 21.61 -20.42 -8.07
N GLU A 93 22.61 -20.46 -7.20
CA GLU A 93 23.99 -20.07 -7.53
C GLU A 93 24.55 -20.85 -8.71
N SER A 94 24.25 -22.15 -8.78
CA SER A 94 24.78 -23.04 -9.80
C SER A 94 24.18 -22.84 -11.19
N GLN A 95 22.89 -22.55 -11.27
CA GLN A 95 22.15 -22.49 -12.53
C GLN A 95 22.07 -21.06 -13.07
N LYS A 96 22.15 -20.95 -14.40
CA LYS A 96 21.99 -19.68 -15.13
C LYS A 96 20.52 -19.29 -15.26
N GLU A 97 19.65 -20.27 -15.46
CA GLU A 97 18.20 -20.09 -15.58
C GLU A 97 17.51 -20.39 -14.26
N CYS A 98 16.31 -19.84 -14.08
CA CYS A 98 15.51 -20.08 -12.88
C CYS A 98 14.98 -21.52 -12.90
N PRO A 99 15.29 -22.37 -11.89
CA PRO A 99 14.78 -23.73 -11.83
C PRO A 99 13.24 -23.74 -11.81
N ARG A 100 12.60 -24.65 -12.56
CA ARG A 100 11.14 -24.71 -12.68
C ARG A 100 10.43 -24.82 -11.32
N GLU A 101 10.98 -25.65 -10.43
CA GLU A 101 10.47 -25.87 -9.07
C GLU A 101 10.51 -24.61 -8.19
N LEU A 102 11.43 -23.67 -8.46
CA LEU A 102 11.57 -22.43 -7.70
C LEU A 102 10.86 -21.25 -8.36
N ARG A 103 10.41 -21.42 -9.60
CA ARG A 103 9.87 -20.32 -10.42
C ARG A 103 8.66 -19.67 -9.76
N GLU A 104 7.77 -20.46 -9.18
CA GLU A 104 6.57 -19.93 -8.52
C GLU A 104 6.92 -19.07 -7.30
N ALA A 105 7.76 -19.58 -6.41
CA ALA A 105 8.19 -18.86 -5.21
C ALA A 105 8.92 -17.56 -5.58
N ILE A 106 9.85 -17.61 -6.52
CA ILE A 106 10.64 -16.45 -6.94
C ILE A 106 9.76 -15.40 -7.65
N ALA A 107 8.89 -15.82 -8.57
CA ALA A 107 7.97 -14.92 -9.26
C ALA A 107 7.02 -14.23 -8.25
N SER A 108 6.53 -14.97 -7.27
CA SER A 108 5.66 -14.44 -6.20
C SER A 108 6.38 -13.42 -5.32
N ILE A 109 7.63 -13.67 -4.94
CA ILE A 109 8.47 -12.71 -4.21
C ILE A 109 8.66 -11.42 -5.03
N ILE A 110 8.95 -11.54 -6.33
CA ILE A 110 9.15 -10.38 -7.22
C ILE A 110 7.87 -9.56 -7.35
N PHE A 111 6.73 -10.22 -7.51
CA PHE A 111 5.43 -9.58 -7.60
C PHE A 111 5.06 -8.87 -6.30
N ALA A 112 5.34 -9.48 -5.14
CA ALA A 112 5.02 -8.92 -3.84
C ALA A 112 5.94 -7.76 -3.41
N ALA A 113 7.18 -7.73 -3.89
CA ALA A 113 8.19 -6.74 -3.49
C ALA A 113 7.73 -5.27 -3.53
N PRO A 114 7.11 -4.74 -4.61
CA PRO A 114 6.61 -3.37 -4.62
C PRO A 114 5.33 -3.14 -3.80
N ARG A 115 4.64 -4.21 -3.40
CA ARG A 115 3.35 -4.16 -2.68
C ARG A 115 3.52 -4.24 -1.16
N CYS A 116 4.66 -4.74 -0.69
CA CYS A 116 4.97 -4.96 0.72
C CYS A 116 6.04 -3.97 1.20
N SER A 117 5.67 -2.69 1.35
CA SER A 117 6.60 -1.62 1.74
C SER A 117 7.24 -1.83 3.13
N GLU A 118 6.54 -2.51 4.04
CA GLU A 118 7.06 -2.87 5.36
C GLU A 118 8.14 -3.96 5.31
N VAL A 119 8.36 -4.61 4.17
CA VAL A 119 9.39 -5.65 3.97
C VAL A 119 10.34 -5.25 2.83
N PRO A 120 11.23 -4.25 3.04
CA PRO A 120 12.11 -3.75 1.99
C PRO A 120 13.13 -4.79 1.48
N ASP A 121 13.36 -5.89 2.20
CA ASP A 121 14.23 -6.98 1.77
C ASP A 121 13.69 -7.69 0.53
N LEU A 122 12.36 -7.74 0.33
CA LEU A 122 11.75 -8.28 -0.89
C LEU A 122 12.17 -7.46 -2.12
N LEU A 123 12.33 -6.14 -1.97
CA LEU A 123 12.84 -5.29 -3.05
C LEU A 123 14.32 -5.57 -3.35
N GLN A 124 15.12 -5.84 -2.32
CA GLN A 124 16.50 -6.30 -2.52
C GLN A 124 16.55 -7.63 -3.27
N LEU A 125 15.68 -8.58 -2.91
CA LEU A 125 15.56 -9.87 -3.59
C LEU A 125 15.14 -9.72 -5.05
N LYS A 126 14.14 -8.88 -5.33
CA LYS A 126 13.73 -8.52 -6.70
C LYS A 126 14.91 -8.00 -7.52
N ASN A 127 15.71 -7.10 -6.94
CA ASN A 127 16.89 -6.54 -7.62
C ASN A 127 17.96 -7.61 -7.88
N LEU A 128 18.24 -8.48 -6.89
CA LEU A 128 19.18 -9.59 -7.03
C LEU A 128 18.74 -10.56 -8.12
N PHE A 129 17.46 -10.96 -8.15
CA PHE A 129 16.92 -11.80 -9.22
C PHE A 129 16.93 -11.10 -10.58
N GLY A 130 16.76 -9.77 -10.62
CA GLY A 130 16.86 -8.99 -11.85
C GLY A 130 18.28 -8.96 -12.41
N THR A 131 19.29 -8.86 -11.55
CA THR A 131 20.70 -8.99 -11.96
C THR A 131 21.02 -10.40 -12.45
N LYS A 132 20.41 -11.43 -11.84
CA LYS A 132 20.70 -12.84 -12.16
C LYS A 132 19.99 -13.35 -13.41
N TYR A 133 18.68 -13.13 -13.52
CA TYR A 133 17.81 -13.68 -14.56
C TYR A 133 17.37 -12.66 -15.61
N GLY A 134 17.73 -11.39 -15.42
CA GLY A 134 17.43 -10.31 -16.36
C GLY A 134 16.11 -9.60 -16.09
N LYS A 135 15.94 -8.44 -16.73
CA LYS A 135 14.79 -7.55 -16.53
C LYS A 135 13.47 -8.13 -17.06
N GLU A 136 13.51 -8.89 -18.16
CA GLU A 136 12.32 -9.54 -18.72
C GLU A 136 11.66 -10.51 -17.71
N PHE A 137 12.47 -11.28 -16.99
CA PHE A 137 11.98 -12.19 -15.95
C PHE A 137 11.25 -11.43 -14.84
N ILE A 138 11.79 -10.27 -14.44
CA ILE A 138 11.18 -9.40 -13.43
C ILE A 138 9.87 -8.79 -13.94
N MET A 139 9.86 -8.31 -15.18
CA MET A 139 8.70 -7.66 -15.80
C MET A 139 7.54 -8.64 -15.94
N VAL A 140 7.80 -9.84 -16.47
CA VAL A 140 6.79 -10.91 -16.61
C VAL A 140 6.11 -11.24 -15.28
N SER A 141 6.88 -11.33 -14.20
CA SER A 141 6.35 -11.59 -12.85
C SER A 141 5.64 -10.37 -12.24
N SER A 142 6.20 -9.17 -12.42
CA SER A 142 5.66 -7.93 -11.80
C SER A 142 4.34 -7.48 -12.43
N GLU A 143 4.20 -7.65 -13.74
CA GLU A 143 3.06 -7.23 -14.56
C GLU A 143 2.03 -8.34 -14.79
N LEU A 144 2.23 -9.52 -14.20
CA LEU A 144 1.35 -10.69 -14.38
C LEU A 144 1.11 -11.03 -15.87
N ARG A 145 2.17 -11.01 -16.69
CA ARG A 145 2.09 -11.45 -18.09
C ARG A 145 1.72 -12.95 -18.16
N PRO A 146 1.25 -13.45 -19.32
CA PRO A 146 1.09 -14.89 -19.53
C PRO A 146 2.37 -15.63 -19.11
N ASP A 147 2.21 -16.77 -18.44
CA ASP A 147 3.31 -17.57 -17.87
C ASP A 147 4.17 -16.87 -16.79
N SER A 148 3.61 -15.87 -16.12
CA SER A 148 4.23 -15.21 -14.96
C SER A 148 4.65 -16.19 -13.87
N GLY A 149 3.87 -17.26 -13.69
CA GLY A 149 4.10 -18.27 -12.66
C GLY A 149 3.92 -17.72 -11.25
N VAL A 150 3.30 -16.56 -11.07
CA VAL A 150 3.01 -16.00 -9.74
C VAL A 150 1.89 -16.81 -9.10
N ASN A 151 2.04 -17.10 -7.80
CA ASN A 151 1.04 -17.82 -7.04
C ASN A 151 -0.30 -17.05 -7.04
N ARG A 152 -1.38 -17.73 -7.44
CA ARG A 152 -2.71 -17.12 -7.58
C ARG A 152 -3.23 -16.51 -6.29
N THR A 153 -3.01 -17.17 -5.15
CA THR A 153 -3.45 -16.67 -3.86
C THR A 153 -2.73 -15.38 -3.49
N ILE A 154 -1.43 -15.26 -3.76
CA ILE A 154 -0.69 -14.01 -3.56
C ILE A 154 -1.27 -12.87 -4.42
N ILE A 155 -1.65 -13.14 -5.68
CA ILE A 155 -2.28 -12.14 -6.55
C ILE A 155 -3.60 -11.65 -5.95
N GLU A 156 -4.45 -12.57 -5.52
CA GLU A 156 -5.75 -12.27 -4.93
C GLU A 156 -5.61 -11.49 -3.62
N LYS A 157 -4.69 -11.90 -2.74
CA LYS A 157 -4.47 -11.28 -1.42
C LYS A 157 -3.81 -9.90 -1.50
N LEU A 158 -2.88 -9.69 -2.43
CA LEU A 158 -2.20 -8.40 -2.61
C LEU A 158 -2.86 -7.52 -3.69
N SER A 159 -4.07 -7.86 -4.13
CA SER A 159 -4.83 -7.07 -5.09
C SER A 159 -5.25 -5.73 -4.48
N PRO A 160 -5.12 -4.60 -5.20
CA PRO A 160 -5.65 -3.32 -4.76
C PRO A 160 -7.18 -3.21 -4.90
N ALA A 161 -7.83 -4.21 -5.51
CA ALA A 161 -9.28 -4.22 -5.70
C ALA A 161 -10.03 -4.24 -4.36
N SER A 162 -11.12 -3.49 -4.28
CA SER A 162 -12.00 -3.53 -3.10
C SER A 162 -12.61 -4.92 -2.92
N PRO A 163 -12.71 -5.43 -1.68
CA PRO A 163 -13.40 -6.68 -1.40
C PRO A 163 -14.86 -6.64 -1.85
N SER A 164 -15.37 -7.77 -2.35
CA SER A 164 -16.77 -7.87 -2.76
C SER A 164 -17.73 -7.62 -1.57
N GLY A 165 -18.95 -7.17 -1.86
CA GLY A 165 -20.01 -7.04 -0.87
C GLY A 165 -20.24 -8.33 -0.09
N GLU A 166 -20.22 -9.47 -0.78
CA GLU A 166 -20.32 -10.80 -0.17
C GLU A 166 -19.18 -11.10 0.82
N THR A 167 -17.94 -10.77 0.47
CA THR A 167 -16.79 -10.96 1.37
C THR A 167 -16.90 -10.08 2.60
N ARG A 168 -17.29 -8.82 2.42
CA ARG A 168 -17.53 -7.88 3.53
C ARG A 168 -18.63 -8.38 4.46
N LEU A 169 -19.75 -8.83 3.89
CA LEU A 169 -20.87 -9.38 4.65
C LEU A 169 -20.47 -10.64 5.42
N LYS A 170 -19.73 -11.55 4.79
CA LYS A 170 -19.23 -12.76 5.42
C LYS A 170 -18.37 -12.45 6.65
N VAL A 171 -17.42 -11.52 6.51
CA VAL A 171 -16.54 -11.14 7.63
C VAL A 171 -17.32 -10.43 8.75
N LEU A 172 -18.29 -9.56 8.42
CA LEU A 172 -19.17 -8.97 9.44
C LEU A 172 -19.96 -10.03 10.21
N LYS A 173 -20.54 -11.01 9.52
CA LYS A 173 -21.27 -12.14 10.14
C LYS A 173 -20.34 -12.98 11.03
N GLU A 174 -19.10 -13.23 10.60
CA GLU A 174 -18.09 -13.93 11.40
C GLU A 174 -17.72 -13.15 12.66
N ILE A 175 -17.51 -11.83 12.58
CA ILE A 175 -17.22 -10.97 13.75
C ILE A 175 -18.41 -10.95 14.71
N ALA A 176 -19.63 -10.76 14.20
CA ALA A 176 -20.84 -10.78 15.04
C ALA A 176 -20.96 -12.10 15.81
N LYS A 177 -20.68 -13.23 15.15
CA LYS A 177 -20.63 -14.56 15.79
C LYS A 177 -19.50 -14.68 16.81
N GLU A 178 -18.30 -14.22 16.49
CA GLU A 178 -17.10 -14.26 17.37
C GLU A 178 -17.37 -13.52 18.69
N TYR A 179 -18.08 -12.39 18.65
CA TYR A 179 -18.41 -11.57 19.82
C TYR A 179 -19.83 -11.82 20.37
N SER A 180 -20.50 -12.89 19.93
CA SER A 180 -21.85 -13.29 20.40
C SER A 180 -22.91 -12.18 20.30
N LEU A 181 -22.87 -11.40 19.22
CA LEU A 181 -23.82 -10.34 18.93
C LEU A 181 -25.01 -10.88 18.14
N ASN A 182 -26.23 -10.57 18.59
CA ASN A 182 -27.46 -10.83 17.83
C ASN A 182 -27.71 -9.70 16.83
N TRP A 183 -26.89 -9.66 15.77
CA TRP A 183 -26.97 -8.64 14.72
C TRP A 183 -27.82 -9.13 13.54
N ASP A 184 -28.82 -8.34 13.14
CA ASP A 184 -29.59 -8.57 11.92
C ASP A 184 -28.85 -8.00 10.70
N SER A 185 -28.35 -8.89 9.84
CA SER A 185 -27.58 -8.49 8.66
C SER A 185 -28.42 -7.98 7.49
N SER A 186 -29.75 -8.05 7.56
CA SER A 186 -30.65 -7.82 6.42
C SER A 186 -30.47 -6.43 5.79
N ALA A 187 -30.35 -5.38 6.62
CA ALA A 187 -30.15 -4.01 6.14
C ALA A 187 -28.81 -3.83 5.43
N THR A 188 -27.74 -4.39 5.99
CA THR A 188 -26.40 -4.35 5.40
C THR A 188 -26.30 -5.19 4.12
N GLU A 189 -26.97 -6.33 4.06
CA GLU A 189 -27.04 -7.18 2.87
C GLU A 189 -27.76 -6.48 1.72
N ALA A 190 -28.93 -5.87 1.98
CA ALA A 190 -29.66 -5.10 0.97
C ALA A 190 -28.84 -3.93 0.41
N GLU A 191 -28.08 -3.26 1.26
CA GLU A 191 -27.21 -2.15 0.86
C GLU A 191 -26.01 -2.60 0.03
N PHE A 192 -25.44 -3.78 0.30
CA PHE A 192 -24.38 -4.35 -0.54
C PHE A 192 -24.90 -4.87 -1.89
N MET A 193 -26.17 -5.25 -1.98
CA MET A 193 -26.82 -5.68 -3.23
C MET A 193 -27.29 -4.52 -4.10
N LYS A 194 -27.35 -3.30 -3.54
CA LYS A 194 -27.69 -2.10 -4.29
C LYS A 194 -26.55 -1.79 -5.25
N SER A 195 -26.75 -2.07 -6.55
CA SER A 195 -25.83 -1.58 -7.58
C SER A 195 -25.81 -0.06 -7.49
N HIS A 196 -24.62 0.53 -7.36
CA HIS A 196 -24.49 1.94 -7.65
C HIS A 196 -24.83 2.09 -9.13
N GLU A 197 -25.93 2.77 -9.43
CA GLU A 197 -26.15 3.33 -10.77
C GLU A 197 -24.87 4.06 -11.14
N ASP A 198 -24.19 3.58 -12.18
CA ASP A 198 -23.02 4.24 -12.72
C ASP A 198 -23.48 5.59 -13.27
N LEU A 199 -23.42 6.64 -12.44
CA LEU A 199 -23.80 8.01 -12.80
C LEU A 199 -22.92 8.60 -13.93
N LEU A 200 -21.95 7.82 -14.43
CA LEU A 200 -21.13 8.11 -15.61
C LEU A 200 -21.57 7.32 -16.86
N GLY A 201 -22.65 6.53 -16.77
CA GLY A 201 -23.28 5.82 -17.89
C GLY A 201 -24.04 6.76 -18.82
N GLY A 202 -23.31 7.43 -19.72
CA GLY A 202 -23.91 8.16 -20.84
C GLY A 202 -24.88 7.27 -21.62
N ALA A 203 -26.12 7.73 -21.76
CA ALA A 203 -27.22 7.03 -22.39
C ALA A 203 -26.83 6.36 -23.71
N LYS A 204 -26.94 5.03 -23.76
CA LYS A 204 -27.05 4.27 -25.01
C LYS A 204 -28.26 3.36 -24.92
N GLN A 205 -29.42 3.94 -25.21
CA GLN A 205 -30.60 3.18 -25.60
C GLN A 205 -31.07 3.72 -26.96
N ILE A 206 -30.46 3.23 -28.04
CA ILE A 206 -31.13 3.21 -29.34
C ILE A 206 -31.72 1.81 -29.44
N HIS A 207 -32.99 1.70 -29.05
CA HIS A 207 -33.82 0.56 -29.39
C HIS A 207 -33.95 0.50 -30.92
N SER A 208 -33.43 -0.56 -31.54
CA SER A 208 -33.84 -0.98 -32.88
C SER A 208 -35.23 -1.61 -32.78
N VAL A 209 -36.27 -0.80 -32.96
CA VAL A 209 -37.63 -1.30 -33.17
C VAL A 209 -37.77 -1.63 -34.65
N SER A 210 -37.92 -2.93 -34.91
CA SER A 210 -38.23 -3.50 -36.21
C SER A 210 -39.59 -3.04 -36.70
N GLU A 211 -39.65 -2.58 -37.95
CA GLU A 211 -40.87 -2.22 -38.66
C GLU A 211 -41.78 -3.43 -38.90
N SER A 212 -43.06 -3.28 -38.54
CA SER A 212 -44.16 -4.03 -39.15
C SER A 212 -45.23 -3.05 -39.61
N ARG A 213 -45.32 -2.85 -40.92
CA ARG A 213 -46.37 -2.08 -41.61
C ARG A 213 -47.69 -2.88 -41.62
N PRO A 214 -48.84 -2.19 -41.68
CA PRO A 214 -49.59 -2.25 -42.93
C PRO A 214 -50.12 -0.89 -43.43
N SER A 215 -50.40 -0.91 -44.73
CA SER A 215 -50.75 0.14 -45.70
C SER A 215 -52.22 0.60 -45.70
N GLN A 216 -52.48 1.85 -46.14
CA GLN A 216 -53.29 2.25 -47.33
C GLN A 216 -53.56 3.78 -47.33
N GLN A 217 -53.05 4.52 -48.34
CA GLN A 217 -53.75 5.11 -49.51
C GLN A 217 -54.25 6.56 -49.31
N GLY A 218 -53.88 7.48 -50.22
CA GLY A 218 -54.61 8.74 -50.41
C GLY A 218 -53.86 9.98 -50.89
N ASN A 219 -53.48 10.01 -52.17
CA ASN A 219 -53.54 11.14 -53.12
C ASN A 219 -52.83 12.52 -52.96
N THR A 220 -52.11 12.83 -54.06
CA THR A 220 -51.99 14.10 -54.84
C THR A 220 -51.16 15.32 -54.38
N GLN A 221 -50.10 15.54 -55.18
CA GLN A 221 -49.68 16.79 -55.86
C GLN A 221 -49.09 17.98 -55.06
N SER A 222 -47.80 18.29 -55.32
CA SER A 222 -47.35 19.43 -56.14
C SER A 222 -46.03 20.06 -55.65
N LEU A 223 -45.20 20.43 -56.64
CA LEU A 223 -43.97 21.24 -56.59
C LEU A 223 -44.10 22.52 -55.76
N VAL A 224 -42.99 22.99 -55.18
CA VAL A 224 -42.27 24.23 -55.58
C VAL A 224 -41.00 24.40 -54.73
N SER A 225 -39.89 24.68 -55.42
CA SER A 225 -38.62 25.16 -54.87
C SER A 225 -38.69 26.67 -54.61
N ARG A 226 -38.16 27.19 -53.48
CA ARG A 226 -37.23 28.34 -53.48
C ARG A 226 -36.69 28.72 -52.09
N GLU A 227 -35.40 29.00 -52.14
CA GLU A 227 -34.50 29.85 -51.33
C GLU A 227 -35.05 30.65 -50.12
N PRO A 228 -34.24 30.79 -49.05
CA PRO A 228 -34.41 31.83 -48.04
C PRO A 228 -33.71 33.12 -48.48
N GLU A 229 -34.43 34.24 -48.43
CA GLU A 229 -33.91 35.56 -48.73
C GLU A 229 -33.96 36.45 -47.47
N VAL A 230 -32.87 37.22 -47.29
CA VAL A 230 -32.79 38.55 -46.65
C VAL A 230 -32.52 38.67 -45.13
N LEU A 231 -31.22 38.81 -44.84
CA LEU A 231 -30.51 39.71 -43.88
C LEU A 231 -31.20 41.09 -43.67
N PRO A 232 -30.92 41.95 -42.64
CA PRO A 232 -29.59 42.29 -42.10
C PRO A 232 -29.55 42.44 -40.56
N ALA A 233 -28.42 42.18 -39.89
CA ALA A 233 -27.25 43.08 -39.73
C ALA A 233 -27.68 44.44 -39.13
N GLU A 234 -27.08 44.94 -38.06
CA GLU A 234 -25.65 45.13 -37.84
C GLU A 234 -25.37 45.10 -36.31
N ALA A 235 -24.37 44.32 -35.85
CA ALA A 235 -22.95 44.69 -35.79
C ALA A 235 -22.70 45.83 -34.76
N THR A 236 -21.69 45.81 -33.89
CA THR A 236 -20.29 45.41 -34.05
C THR A 236 -19.69 45.48 -32.62
N GLN A 237 -18.83 44.60 -32.10
CA GLN A 237 -17.43 44.30 -32.49
C GLN A 237 -17.05 42.98 -31.77
N ARG A 238 -16.81 41.82 -32.40
CA ARG A 238 -15.68 41.36 -33.25
C ARG A 238 -14.29 41.70 -32.67
N LEU A 239 -13.62 40.76 -31.99
CA LEU A 239 -12.79 39.64 -32.49
C LEU A 239 -11.32 40.02 -32.77
N GLN A 240 -10.41 39.50 -31.95
CA GLN A 240 -9.13 38.93 -32.38
C GLN A 240 -8.86 37.70 -31.48
N LYS A 241 -9.24 36.49 -31.90
CA LYS A 241 -8.48 35.48 -32.69
C LYS A 241 -7.26 34.89 -31.97
N LEU A 242 -7.34 33.56 -31.80
CA LEU A 242 -6.27 32.55 -31.90
C LEU A 242 -5.27 32.52 -30.73
N GLN A 243 -4.80 31.40 -30.19
CA GLN A 243 -4.83 30.01 -30.63
C GLN A 243 -4.42 29.13 -29.43
N ALA A 244 -5.01 27.92 -29.39
CA ALA A 244 -4.54 26.66 -28.82
C ALA A 244 -3.20 26.63 -28.03
N GLN A 245 -3.18 25.82 -26.95
CA GLN A 245 -2.28 24.66 -26.83
C GLN A 245 -2.51 23.82 -25.54
N ASN A 246 -2.86 22.55 -25.73
CA ASN A 246 -2.22 21.40 -25.04
C ASN A 246 -0.86 21.12 -25.76
N PRO A 247 0.13 20.28 -25.31
CA PRO A 247 0.02 19.11 -24.40
C PRO A 247 1.28 18.73 -23.50
N VAL A 248 1.09 17.73 -22.63
CA VAL A 248 1.90 16.52 -22.30
C VAL A 248 3.45 16.56 -22.11
N SER A 249 3.85 16.06 -20.92
CA SER A 249 5.00 15.21 -20.50
C SER A 249 6.36 15.18 -21.24
N LYS A 250 7.45 15.24 -20.46
CA LYS A 250 8.41 14.12 -20.25
C LYS A 250 9.59 14.47 -19.31
N ASN A 251 9.75 13.61 -18.30
CA ASN A 251 10.95 12.88 -17.88
C ASN A 251 12.36 13.52 -17.80
N MET A 252 12.97 13.23 -16.65
CA MET A 252 14.35 12.79 -16.40
C MET A 252 15.50 13.81 -16.33
N SER A 253 16.11 13.78 -15.14
CA SER A 253 17.55 13.52 -14.90
C SER A 253 18.51 14.66 -14.60
N SER A 254 19.34 14.36 -13.60
CA SER A 254 20.75 14.68 -13.41
C SER A 254 21.14 15.94 -12.62
N SER A 255 22.06 15.68 -11.71
CA SER A 255 22.67 16.49 -10.66
C SER A 255 23.56 17.65 -11.21
N PRO A 256 24.03 18.57 -10.34
CA PRO A 256 24.28 19.96 -10.69
C PRO A 256 25.73 20.25 -11.10
N LYS A 257 25.94 21.35 -11.84
CA LYS A 257 27.21 22.08 -11.85
C LYS A 257 26.97 23.59 -11.78
N LEU A 258 27.80 24.21 -10.94
CA LEU A 258 27.97 25.64 -10.68
C LEU A 258 28.07 26.49 -11.97
N HIS A 259 27.42 27.65 -11.98
CA HIS A 259 28.15 28.93 -11.92
C HIS A 259 27.25 30.13 -11.58
N VAL A 260 27.89 31.05 -10.86
CA VAL A 260 27.49 32.31 -10.23
C VAL A 260 27.07 33.40 -11.23
N ALA A 261 26.03 34.18 -10.88
CA ALA A 261 26.02 35.66 -10.79
C ALA A 261 24.55 36.18 -10.87
N THR A 262 23.93 36.55 -9.74
CA THR A 262 23.85 37.92 -9.17
C THR A 262 22.65 38.72 -9.71
N GLN A 263 21.63 38.85 -8.87
CA GLN A 263 20.83 40.07 -8.65
C GLN A 263 19.99 39.89 -7.36
N ALA A 264 20.09 40.82 -6.41
CA ALA A 264 19.28 40.94 -5.19
C ALA A 264 18.08 41.89 -5.43
N PRO A 265 17.14 42.21 -4.49
CA PRO A 265 16.85 41.75 -3.10
C PRO A 265 15.34 41.31 -2.94
N PRO A 266 14.66 41.01 -1.77
CA PRO A 266 14.66 41.68 -0.45
C PRO A 266 14.65 40.79 0.84
N ASP A 267 14.97 41.43 1.97
CA ASP A 267 14.65 41.15 3.39
C ASP A 267 14.60 39.71 3.94
N THR A 268 15.78 39.17 4.27
CA THR A 268 15.97 37.88 4.98
C THR A 268 16.32 38.00 6.47
N ARG A 269 16.46 39.22 7.02
CA ARG A 269 16.96 39.41 8.41
C ARG A 269 15.92 39.15 9.50
N ARG A 270 14.64 39.38 9.23
CA ARG A 270 13.57 39.21 10.24
C ARG A 270 13.22 37.73 10.43
N ASP A 271 13.22 36.97 9.35
CA ASP A 271 12.82 35.56 9.32
C ASP A 271 13.88 34.62 9.93
N GLN A 272 15.18 34.96 9.80
CA GLN A 272 16.25 34.18 10.45
C GLN A 272 16.26 34.33 11.98
N SER A 273 15.82 35.46 12.52
CA SER A 273 15.72 35.68 13.97
C SER A 273 14.67 34.76 14.59
N ASP A 274 13.49 34.67 13.95
CA ASP A 274 12.38 33.84 14.42
C ASP A 274 12.71 32.34 14.34
N VAL A 275 13.44 31.91 13.32
CA VAL A 275 13.89 30.52 13.19
C VAL A 275 14.91 30.16 14.27
N MET A 276 15.87 31.05 14.56
CA MET A 276 16.88 30.83 15.60
C MET A 276 16.28 30.87 17.01
N GLU A 277 15.27 31.70 17.24
CA GLU A 277 14.56 31.77 18.51
C GLU A 277 13.72 30.53 18.77
N ARG A 278 13.01 30.02 17.74
CA ARG A 278 12.31 28.73 17.83
C ARG A 278 13.27 27.56 18.08
N ALA A 279 14.45 27.55 17.45
CA ALA A 279 15.46 26.53 17.69
C ALA A 279 15.98 26.57 19.14
N ARG A 280 16.22 27.77 19.70
CA ARG A 280 16.62 27.93 21.12
C ARG A 280 15.52 27.51 22.08
N ALA A 281 14.25 27.85 21.78
CA ALA A 281 13.11 27.42 22.58
C ALA A 281 12.94 25.90 22.58
N ALA A 282 13.20 25.23 21.45
CA ALA A 282 13.17 23.78 21.34
C ALA A 282 14.28 23.12 22.17
N ILE A 283 15.50 23.66 22.14
CA ILE A 283 16.62 23.16 22.96
C ILE A 283 16.30 23.32 24.46
N ALA A 284 15.84 24.51 24.88
CA ALA A 284 15.47 24.74 26.28
C ALA A 284 14.31 23.83 26.74
N SER A 285 13.39 23.48 25.84
CA SER A 285 12.32 22.52 26.13
C SER A 285 12.86 21.10 26.34
N ALA A 286 13.79 20.66 25.48
CA ALA A 286 14.44 19.35 25.61
C ALA A 286 15.25 19.22 26.91
N ASP A 287 15.96 20.29 27.32
CA ASP A 287 16.71 20.30 28.57
C ASP A 287 15.79 20.22 29.79
N ARG A 288 14.66 20.95 29.77
CA ARG A 288 13.64 20.86 30.84
C ARG A 288 13.03 19.47 30.93
N ALA A 289 12.71 18.83 29.80
CA ALA A 289 12.20 17.47 29.79
C ALA A 289 13.22 16.47 30.35
N THR A 290 14.49 16.64 30.00
CA THR A 290 15.58 15.79 30.50
C THR A 290 15.81 15.99 32.01
N ALA A 291 15.74 17.23 32.50
CA ALA A 291 15.84 17.53 33.92
C ALA A 291 14.67 16.92 34.71
N ALA A 292 13.43 17.03 34.19
CA ALA A 292 12.26 16.43 34.80
C ALA A 292 12.35 14.90 34.86
N ALA A 293 12.85 14.26 33.79
CA ALA A 293 13.09 12.81 33.77
C ALA A 293 14.12 12.38 34.82
N ARG A 294 15.21 13.15 35.01
CA ARG A 294 16.20 12.88 36.06
C ARG A 294 15.64 13.07 37.47
N ALA A 295 14.84 14.11 37.69
CA ALA A 295 14.18 14.33 38.97
C ALA A 295 13.21 13.19 39.30
N ALA A 296 12.43 12.72 38.32
CA ALA A 296 11.55 11.57 38.47
C ALA A 296 12.34 10.29 38.80
N ALA A 297 13.48 10.05 38.14
CA ALA A 297 14.35 8.92 38.44
C ALA A 297 14.93 8.96 39.87
N GLN A 298 15.24 10.15 40.40
CA GLN A 298 15.71 10.31 41.77
C GLN A 298 14.61 10.04 42.81
N LEU A 299 13.36 10.43 42.53
CA LEU A 299 12.23 10.12 43.41
C LEU A 299 11.96 8.62 43.51
N VAL A 300 12.15 7.88 42.42
CA VAL A 300 12.06 6.40 42.44
C VAL A 300 13.16 5.81 43.33
N ASN A 301 14.39 6.30 43.24
CA ASN A 301 15.49 5.83 44.10
C ASN A 301 15.32 6.23 45.58
N ALA A 302 14.68 7.37 45.88
CA ALA A 302 14.36 7.75 47.25
C ALA A 302 13.26 6.87 47.87
N SER A 303 12.33 6.35 47.06
CA SER A 303 11.23 5.49 47.55
C SER A 303 11.66 4.06 47.93
N TYR A 304 12.82 3.59 47.47
CA TYR A 304 13.36 2.25 47.76
C TYR A 304 14.61 2.26 48.66
N GLY A 305 15.01 3.44 49.15
CA GLY A 305 16.26 3.65 49.89
C GLY A 305 16.09 3.98 51.37
N SER A 306 15.25 3.27 52.12
CA SER A 306 15.37 3.23 53.59
C SER A 306 14.91 1.89 54.17
N ALA A 307 15.87 1.00 54.43
CA ALA A 307 15.71 -0.12 55.36
C ALA A 307 16.85 -0.05 56.40
N PRO A 308 16.57 -0.26 57.70
CA PRO A 308 17.52 0.03 58.78
C PRO A 308 18.54 -1.10 58.96
N ALA A 309 19.76 -0.72 59.31
CA ALA A 309 20.79 -1.63 59.80
C ALA A 309 20.49 -2.03 61.25
N VAL A 310 20.36 -3.34 61.53
CA VAL A 310 20.30 -3.87 62.90
C VAL A 310 21.23 -5.08 63.04
N ALA A 311 22.32 -4.82 63.77
CA ALA A 311 23.08 -5.65 64.71
C ALA A 311 23.33 -7.15 64.40
N ALA A 312 24.61 -7.45 64.15
CA ALA A 312 25.18 -8.79 64.34
C ALA A 312 25.77 -8.88 65.77
N GLU A 313 25.19 -9.73 66.62
CA GLU A 313 25.77 -10.19 67.88
C GLU A 313 26.27 -11.63 67.74
N GLY A 314 27.47 -11.91 68.27
CA GLY A 314 28.11 -13.24 68.32
C GLY A 314 27.32 -14.27 69.16
N LYS A 315 27.69 -15.55 69.25
CA LYS A 315 29.01 -16.18 69.46
C LYS A 315 28.78 -17.74 69.44
N PRO A 316 29.65 -18.64 69.95
CA PRO A 316 30.58 -19.50 69.19
C PRO A 316 30.46 -21.04 69.43
N SER A 317 31.40 -21.79 68.82
CA SER A 317 32.05 -23.04 69.33
C SER A 317 31.45 -24.42 69.06
N ASN A 318 32.16 -25.23 68.26
CA ASN A 318 32.96 -26.44 68.64
C ASN A 318 33.40 -27.16 67.34
N LEU A 319 34.67 -27.44 67.04
CA LEU A 319 35.65 -28.33 67.69
C LEU A 319 35.10 -29.75 67.94
N MET A 320 35.04 -30.59 66.90
CA MET A 320 35.83 -31.83 66.69
C MET A 320 35.30 -32.57 65.47
#